data_AF-A0A644SV11-F1
#
_entry.id   AF-A0A644SV11-F1
#
_cell.length_a   1.000
_cell.length_b   1.000
_cell.length_c   1.000
_cell.angle_alpha   90.00
_cell.angle_beta   90.00
_cell.angle_gamma   90.00
#
_symmetry.space_group_name_H-M   'P 1'
#
loop_
_entity.id
_entity.type
_entity.pdbx_description
1 polymer ?
#
loop_
_entity_poly.entity_id
_entity_poly.type
_entity_poly.pdbx_seq_one_letter_code
_entity_poly.pdbx_strand_id
1 'polypeptide(L)' 'MLSDKELIQLEDFLTMEQGFIKSMYYIANNIQDMQTKQLFQQVASKTQQNFDAVSKHLSAGKTLQ' A
#
# COMPACT_ATOMS: atom_id res chain seq x y z
N MET A 1 2.95 -17.54 13.41
CA MET A 1 4.22 -16.99 12.86
C MET A 1 4.19 -17.31 11.37
N LEU A 2 4.45 -16.34 10.50
CA LEU A 2 4.53 -16.59 9.05
C LEU A 2 5.79 -17.43 8.77
N SER A 3 5.72 -18.32 7.80
CA SER A 3 6.91 -18.96 7.24
C SER A 3 7.72 -17.96 6.41
N ASP A 4 9.00 -18.26 6.18
CA ASP A 4 9.89 -17.41 5.37
C ASP A 4 9.33 -17.17 3.95
N LYS A 5 8.68 -18.19 3.37
CA LYS A 5 8.04 -18.07 2.06
C LYS A 5 6.87 -17.08 2.09
N GLU A 6 6.02 -17.15 3.11
CA GLU A 6 4.89 -16.22 3.27
C GLU A 6 5.37 -14.80 3.57
N LEU A 7 6.48 -14.66 4.30
CA LEU A 7 7.12 -13.37 4.55
C LEU A 7 7.59 -12.71 3.24
N ILE A 8 8.31 -13.46 2.40
CA ILE A 8 8.79 -12.95 1.09
C ILE A 8 7.60 -12.55 0.21
N GLN A 9 6.58 -13.40 0.11
CA GLN A 9 5.38 -13.08 -0.68
C GLN A 9 4.66 -11.82 -0.20
N LEU A 10 4.62 -11.60 1.12
CA LEU A 10 4.03 -10.41 1.70
C LEU A 10 4.88 -9.16 1.45
N GLU A 11 6.21 -9.27 1.51
CA GLU A 11 7.14 -8.18 1.17
C GLU A 11 7.04 -7.78 -0.32
N ASP A 12 6.91 -8.77 -1.21
CA ASP A 12 6.65 -8.54 -2.64
C ASP A 12 5.31 -7.82 -2.86
N PHE A 13 4.26 -8.28 -2.18
CA PHE A 13 2.94 -7.65 -2.23
C PHE A 13 2.98 -6.19 -1.75
N LEU A 14 3.63 -5.93 -0.61
CA LEU A 14 3.77 -4.58 -0.08
C LEU A 14 4.55 -3.68 -1.04
N THR A 15 5.61 -4.18 -1.65
CA THR A 15 6.37 -3.44 -2.68
C THR A 15 5.49 -3.06 -3.87
N MET A 16 4.65 -3.99 -4.34
CA MET A 16 3.68 -3.72 -5.41
C MET A 16 2.64 -2.67 -4.97
N GLU A 17 2.07 -2.79 -3.78
CA GLU A 17 1.09 -1.83 -3.25
C GLU A 17 1.67 -0.41 -3.18
N GLN A 18 2.93 -0.26 -2.76
CA GLN A 18 3.58 1.04 -2.73
C GLN A 18 3.69 1.67 -4.14
N GLY A 19 3.96 0.86 -5.17
CA GLY A 19 3.94 1.30 -6.56
C GLY A 19 2.55 1.70 -7.04
N PHE A 20 1.53 0.93 -6.65
CA PHE A 20 0.13 1.23 -6.93
C PHE A 20 -0.31 2.57 -6.31
N ILE A 21 -0.03 2.80 -5.03
CA ILE A 21 -0.36 4.06 -4.33
C ILE A 21 0.25 5.26 -5.05
N LYS A 22 1.54 5.19 -5.41
CA LYS A 22 2.23 6.25 -6.16
C LYS A 22 1.55 6.51 -7.51
N SER A 23 1.15 5.46 -8.21
CA SER A 23 0.47 5.57 -9.51
C SER A 23 -0.90 6.23 -9.37
N MET A 24 -1.68 5.88 -8.35
CA MET A 24 -2.99 6.49 -8.10
C MET A 24 -2.86 7.98 -7.76
N TYR A 25 -1.91 8.37 -6.91
CA TYR A 25 -1.64 9.78 -6.64
C TYR A 25 -1.14 10.54 -7.87
N TYR A 26 -0.27 9.92 -8.67
CA TYR A 26 0.18 10.51 -9.94
C TYR A 26 -1.01 10.77 -10.87
N ILE A 27 -1.88 9.79 -11.08
CA ILE A 27 -3.07 9.93 -11.93
C ILE A 27 -3.98 11.03 -11.38
N ALA A 28 -4.29 11.01 -10.08
CA ALA A 28 -5.11 12.04 -9.44
C ALA A 28 -4.58 13.46 -9.65
N ASN A 29 -3.26 13.63 -9.66
CA ASN A 29 -2.63 14.95 -9.85
C ASN A 29 -2.62 15.41 -11.31
N ASN A 30 -2.80 14.51 -12.28
CA ASN A 30 -2.78 14.82 -13.72
C ASN A 30 -4.18 14.86 -14.36
N ILE A 31 -5.22 14.38 -13.67
CA ILE A 31 -6.61 14.45 -14.15
C ILE A 31 -7.23 15.80 -13.81
N GLN A 32 -7.93 16.39 -14.78
CA GLN A 32 -8.68 17.64 -14.62
C GLN A 32 -10.09 17.42 -14.07
N ASP A 33 -10.70 16.27 -14.35
CA ASP A 33 -12.01 15.92 -13.81
C ASP A 33 -11.96 15.77 -12.28
N MET A 34 -12.74 16.60 -11.59
CA MET A 34 -12.67 16.71 -10.13
C MET A 34 -13.20 15.46 -9.42
N GLN A 35 -14.24 14.83 -9.94
CA GLN A 35 -14.81 13.61 -9.35
C GLN A 35 -13.82 12.45 -9.45
N THR A 36 -13.24 12.27 -10.63
CA THR A 36 -12.24 11.24 -10.88
C THR A 36 -11.00 11.49 -10.02
N LYS A 37 -10.51 12.73 -9.96
CA LYS A 37 -9.40 13.09 -9.06
C LYS A 37 -9.66 12.68 -7.61
N GLN A 38 -10.84 13.02 -7.08
CA GLN A 38 -11.21 12.67 -5.70
C GLN A 38 -11.28 11.15 -5.52
N LEU A 39 -11.83 10.42 -6.49
CA LEU A 39 -11.88 8.95 -6.44
C LEU A 39 -10.47 8.35 -6.35
N PHE A 40 -9.53 8.77 -7.21
CA PHE A 40 -8.15 8.29 -7.18
C PHE A 40 -7.43 8.66 -5.87
N GLN A 41 -7.69 9.86 -5.32
CA GLN A 41 -7.14 10.26 -4.02
C GLN A 41 -7.68 9.40 -2.87
N GLN A 42 -8.98 9.07 -2.89
CA GLN A 42 -9.60 8.21 -1.89
C GLN A 42 -9.04 6.79 -1.95
N VAL A 43 -8.91 6.22 -3.16
CA VAL A 43 -8.30 4.90 -3.37
C VAL A 43 -6.86 4.90 -2.87
N ALA A 44 -6.05 5.86 -3.28
CA ALA A 44 -4.65 5.96 -2.85
C ALA A 44 -4.53 6.07 -1.31
N SER A 45 -5.35 6.92 -0.69
CA SER A 45 -5.35 7.10 0.76
C SER A 45 -5.78 5.83 1.50
N LYS A 46 -6.79 5.11 1.00
CA LYS A 46 -7.25 3.87 1.63
C LYS A 46 -6.21 2.77 1.51
N THR A 47 -5.59 2.63 0.34
CA THR A 47 -4.51 1.67 0.14
C THR A 47 -3.29 2.00 1.00
N GLN A 48 -2.92 3.28 1.15
CA GLN A 48 -1.84 3.69 2.06
C GLN A 48 -2.11 3.28 3.51
N GLN A 49 -3.34 3.48 4.01
CA GLN A 49 -3.71 3.04 5.37
C GLN A 49 -3.58 1.53 5.55
N ASN A 50 -3.99 0.75 4.54
CA ASN A 50 -3.87 -0.71 4.58
C ASN A 50 -2.39 -1.13 4.58
N PHE A 51 -1.58 -0.53 3.70
CA PHE A 51 -0.14 -0.74 3.63
C PHE A 51 0.55 -0.46 4.97
N ASP A 52 0.23 0.68 5.60
CA ASP A 52 0.82 1.08 6.88
C ASP A 52 0.46 0.10 8.00
N ALA A 53 -0.79 -0.37 8.04
CA ALA A 53 -1.25 -1.35 9.01
C ALA A 53 -0.50 -2.69 8.86
N VAL A 54 -0.40 -3.22 7.64
CA VAL A 54 0.29 -4.48 7.37
C VAL A 54 1.79 -4.35 7.64
N SER A 55 2.42 -3.26 7.21
CA SER A 55 3.84 -2.98 7.45
C SER A 55 4.18 -2.90 8.94
N LYS A 56 3.28 -2.29 9.73
CA LYS A 56 3.41 -2.24 11.20
C LYS A 56 3.33 -3.64 11.82
N HIS A 57 2.38 -4.46 11.40
CA HIS A 57 2.24 -5.83 11.90
C HIS A 57 3.45 -6.69 11.53
N LEU A 58 4.00 -6.52 10.32
CA LEU A 58 5.20 -7.23 9.88
C LEU A 58 6.43 -6.84 10.71
N SER A 59 6.60 -5.54 10.96
CA SER A 59 7.70 -5.01 11.76
C SER A 59 7.62 -5.48 13.22
N ALA A 60 6.41 -5.51 13.79
CA ALA A 60 6.19 -6.04 15.14
C ALA A 60 6.44 -7.56 15.23
N GLY A 61 6.14 -8.31 14.15
CA GLY A 61 6.44 -9.74 14.04
C GLY A 61 7.94 -10.03 13.98
N LYS A 62 8.74 -9.20 13.29
CA LYS A 62 10.21 -9.31 13.25
C LYS A 62 10.88 -9.07 14.61
N THR A 63 10.30 -8.23 15.47
CA THR A 63 10.83 -7.97 16.82
C THR A 63 10.51 -9.08 17.83
N LEU A 64 9.58 -9.99 17.51
CA LEU A 64 9.15 -11.10 18.37
C LEU A 64 9.80 -12.45 17.99
N GLN A 65 10.67 -12.47 16.98
CA GLN A 65 11.56 -13.59 16.65
C GLN A 65 12.91 -13.42 17.35
#